data_AF-A0A7Y2WY61-F1
#
_entry.id   AF-A0A7Y2WY61-F1
#
_cell.length_a   1.000
_cell.length_b   1.000
_cell.length_c   1.000
_cell.angle_alpha   90.00
_cell.angle_beta   90.00
_cell.angle_gamma   90.00
#
_symmetry.space_group_name_H-M   'P 1'
#
loop_
_entity.id
_entity.type
_entity.pdbx_description
1 polymer ?
#
loop_
_entity_poly.entity_id
_entity_poly.type
_entity_poly.pdbx_seq_one_letter_code
_entity_poly.pdbx_strand_id
1 'polypeptide(L)'
;MMISRDFLETSARKTLRIIALVLLASSMLSVLLAGVTLALSPNMSLIVLLINGVAISLCSGLTIALARYKLWQMILPLVISIVFVEISTALILPEVKVVVMPFLAVVVLLASLGNSRSFTITILLISTILAMLLIGMPWSLPISNTMGDLLVPIQIVVVGALIVVMWGISDRLMSSQSIALAMVEQRVTEADAARIQAEAARVEIEQQALEQRRLLDLVQALELPVMPVDDDVLVVPLVGSLDSRRMIALRQEILDAVSRQRIRMVILDLTGITLIDTAVAKALMETAQAIRLLGAQTLISGIRSSVAQTLASLNTGIDDLRPVQNLGAALDRARAERLRN
;
A
#
# COMPACT_ATOMS: atom_id res chain seq x y z
N MET A 1 -12.73 -7.78 1.86
CA MET A 1 -14.03 -7.52 2.51
C MET A 1 -14.76 -8.79 3.00
N MET A 2 -14.41 -9.99 2.52
CA MET A 2 -15.10 -11.25 2.86
C MET A 2 -14.75 -11.83 4.26
N ILE A 3 -13.60 -11.49 4.83
CA ILE A 3 -13.11 -12.01 6.13
C ILE A 3 -13.90 -11.46 7.34
N SER A 4 -14.56 -10.31 7.20
CA SER A 4 -15.23 -9.63 8.32
C SER A 4 -16.54 -10.28 8.76
N ARG A 5 -17.37 -10.81 7.83
CA ARG A 5 -18.69 -11.36 8.17
C ARG A 5 -18.60 -12.71 8.89
N ASP A 6 -17.78 -13.62 8.37
CA ASP A 6 -17.65 -14.97 8.93
C ASP A 6 -17.02 -14.93 10.33
N PHE A 7 -16.06 -14.03 10.55
CA PHE A 7 -15.46 -13.79 11.87
C PHE A 7 -16.47 -13.24 12.89
N LEU A 8 -17.29 -12.26 12.49
CA LEU A 8 -18.33 -11.70 13.35
C LEU A 8 -19.37 -12.76 13.73
N GLU A 9 -19.76 -13.65 12.80
CA GLU A 9 -20.69 -14.74 13.08
C GLU A 9 -20.09 -15.82 13.99
N THR A 10 -18.81 -16.16 13.83
CA THR A 10 -18.15 -17.14 14.71
C THR A 10 -17.99 -16.59 16.13
N SER A 11 -17.57 -15.33 16.26
CA SER A 11 -17.50 -14.64 17.54
C SER A 11 -18.87 -14.58 18.21
N ALA A 12 -19.91 -14.18 17.47
CA ALA A 12 -21.29 -14.15 17.93
C ALA A 12 -21.77 -15.49 18.52
N ARG A 13 -21.49 -16.57 17.79
CA ARG A 13 -21.89 -17.92 18.16
C ARG A 13 -21.18 -18.38 19.43
N LYS A 14 -19.90 -18.02 19.59
CA LYS A 14 -19.12 -18.30 20.81
C LYS A 14 -19.68 -17.56 22.01
N THR A 15 -19.93 -16.25 21.89
CA THR A 15 -20.53 -15.44 22.97
C THR A 15 -21.90 -15.99 23.37
N LEU A 16 -22.76 -16.31 22.40
CA LEU A 16 -24.11 -16.82 22.67
C LEU A 16 -24.10 -18.18 23.37
N ARG A 17 -23.15 -19.06 23.04
CA ARG A 17 -22.96 -20.34 23.76
C ARG A 17 -22.53 -20.12 25.20
N ILE A 18 -21.61 -19.18 25.46
CA ILE A 18 -21.16 -18.86 26.82
C ILE A 18 -22.34 -18.32 27.63
N ILE A 19 -23.11 -17.37 27.08
CA ILE A 19 -24.31 -16.83 27.74
C ILE A 19 -25.31 -17.96 28.04
N ALA A 20 -25.61 -18.81 27.07
CA ALA A 20 -26.54 -19.93 27.26
C ALA A 20 -26.05 -20.94 28.31
N LEU A 21 -24.75 -21.22 28.38
CA LEU A 21 -24.19 -22.10 29.42
C LEU A 21 -24.30 -21.49 30.82
N VAL A 22 -24.03 -20.20 30.96
CA VAL A 22 -24.15 -19.48 32.23
C VAL A 22 -25.61 -19.42 32.69
N LEU A 23 -26.53 -19.11 31.76
CA LEU A 23 -27.97 -19.10 32.05
C LEU A 23 -28.50 -20.50 32.40
N LEU A 24 -28.02 -21.54 31.71
CA LEU A 24 -28.37 -22.92 32.04
C LEU A 24 -27.89 -23.29 33.45
N ALA A 25 -26.63 -23.02 33.79
CA ALA A 25 -26.08 -23.35 35.10
C ALA A 25 -26.79 -22.59 36.23
N SER A 26 -27.02 -21.28 36.06
CA SER A 26 -27.71 -20.44 37.05
C SER A 26 -29.18 -20.83 37.22
N SER A 27 -29.89 -21.09 36.12
CA SER A 27 -31.29 -21.52 36.19
C SER A 27 -31.46 -22.93 36.78
N MET A 28 -30.58 -23.89 36.47
CA MET A 28 -30.59 -25.20 37.10
C MET A 28 -30.37 -25.12 38.62
N LEU A 29 -29.44 -24.27 39.06
CA LEU A 29 -29.22 -24.02 40.48
C LEU A 29 -30.45 -23.36 41.14
N SER A 30 -31.06 -22.38 40.46
CA SER A 30 -32.30 -21.75 40.93
C SER A 30 -33.45 -22.75 41.03
N VAL A 31 -33.60 -23.67 40.08
CA VAL A 31 -34.61 -24.74 40.10
C VAL A 31 -34.37 -25.70 41.25
N LEU A 32 -33.12 -26.11 41.48
CA LEU A 32 -32.75 -26.98 42.59
C LEU A 32 -33.10 -26.33 43.93
N LEU A 33 -32.68 -25.08 44.14
CA LEU A 33 -32.95 -24.34 45.37
C LEU A 33 -34.45 -24.14 45.57
N ALA A 34 -35.17 -23.70 44.53
CA ALA A 34 -36.62 -23.52 44.59
C ALA A 34 -37.34 -24.84 44.92
N GLY A 35 -36.91 -25.95 44.34
CA GLY A 35 -37.47 -27.29 44.61
C GLY A 35 -37.25 -27.75 46.04
N VAL A 36 -36.04 -27.57 46.58
CA VAL A 36 -35.73 -27.88 47.99
C VAL A 36 -36.57 -27.01 48.92
N THR A 37 -36.67 -25.71 48.65
CA THR A 37 -37.49 -24.81 49.48
C THR A 37 -38.98 -25.12 49.38
N LEU A 38 -39.47 -25.55 48.22
CA LEU A 38 -40.88 -25.92 48.03
C LEU A 38 -41.24 -27.16 48.86
N ALA A 39 -40.33 -28.13 48.95
CA ALA A 39 -40.52 -29.33 49.76
C ALA A 39 -40.58 -29.02 51.27
N LEU A 40 -39.88 -27.98 51.72
CA LEU A 40 -39.85 -27.54 53.13
C LEU A 40 -41.02 -26.60 53.48
N SER A 41 -41.37 -25.70 52.57
CA SER A 41 -42.42 -24.70 52.76
C SER A 41 -43.21 -24.49 51.46
N PRO A 42 -44.29 -25.24 51.23
CA PRO A 42 -45.09 -25.13 50.02
C PRO A 42 -45.69 -23.72 49.86
N ASN A 43 -45.26 -23.01 48.82
CA ASN A 43 -45.77 -21.67 48.48
C ASN A 43 -45.96 -21.57 46.96
N MET A 44 -47.05 -20.94 46.53
CA MET A 44 -47.37 -20.71 45.12
C MET A 44 -46.27 -19.93 44.39
N SER A 45 -45.59 -18.99 45.06
CA SER A 45 -44.48 -18.24 44.46
C SER A 45 -43.27 -19.12 44.13
N LEU A 46 -43.02 -20.19 44.89
CA LEU A 46 -41.94 -21.14 44.63
C LEU A 46 -42.27 -22.05 43.44
N ILE A 47 -43.54 -22.41 43.26
CA ILE A 47 -44.01 -23.17 42.08
C ILE A 47 -43.78 -22.36 40.80
N VAL A 48 -44.09 -21.07 40.84
CA VAL A 48 -43.89 -20.14 39.72
C VAL A 48 -42.40 -19.99 39.39
N LEU A 49 -41.57 -19.84 40.41
CA LEU A 49 -40.12 -19.75 40.24
C LEU A 49 -39.54 -21.01 39.60
N LEU A 50 -40.04 -22.20 39.99
CA LEU A 50 -39.69 -23.46 39.35
C LEU A 50 -40.07 -23.49 37.88
N ILE A 51 -41.29 -23.07 37.52
CA ILE A 51 -41.75 -23.00 36.13
C ILE A 51 -40.84 -22.08 35.30
N ASN A 52 -40.52 -20.90 35.83
CA ASN A 52 -39.63 -19.93 35.18
C ASN A 52 -38.21 -20.49 35.02
N GLY A 53 -37.64 -21.09 36.06
CA GLY A 53 -36.31 -21.68 36.02
C GLY A 53 -36.19 -22.86 35.04
N VAL A 54 -37.22 -23.70 34.96
CA VAL A 54 -37.30 -24.80 33.98
C VAL A 54 -37.40 -24.25 32.55
N ALA A 55 -38.19 -23.20 32.33
CA ALA A 55 -38.29 -22.55 31.03
C ALA A 55 -36.94 -21.98 30.56
N ILE A 56 -36.21 -21.28 31.44
CA ILE A 56 -34.86 -20.76 31.13
C ILE A 56 -33.89 -21.92 30.84
N SER A 57 -33.94 -22.99 31.62
CA SER A 57 -33.07 -24.17 31.44
C SER A 57 -33.29 -24.83 30.07
N LEU A 58 -34.56 -25.09 29.72
CA LEU A 58 -34.93 -25.71 28.44
C LEU A 58 -34.53 -24.84 27.25
N CYS A 59 -34.82 -23.54 27.31
CA CYS A 59 -34.49 -22.60 26.24
C CYS A 59 -32.97 -22.39 26.09
N SER A 60 -32.23 -22.34 27.20
CA SER A 60 -30.76 -22.25 27.18
C SER A 60 -30.14 -23.52 26.56
N GLY A 61 -30.65 -24.70 26.92
CA GLY A 61 -30.27 -25.96 26.29
C GLY A 61 -30.59 -26.00 24.79
N LEU A 62 -31.77 -25.51 24.41
CA LEU A 62 -32.19 -25.41 23.00
C LEU A 62 -31.30 -24.46 22.20
N THR A 63 -30.88 -23.33 22.77
CA THR A 63 -29.93 -22.41 22.13
C THR A 63 -28.57 -23.07 21.88
N ILE A 64 -28.09 -23.92 22.79
CA ILE A 64 -26.86 -24.69 22.59
C ILE A 64 -27.05 -25.76 21.51
N ALA A 65 -28.19 -26.47 21.53
CA ALA A 65 -28.52 -27.50 20.53
C ALA A 65 -28.65 -26.92 19.11
N LEU A 66 -29.24 -25.74 18.99
CA LEU A 66 -29.39 -25.02 17.73
C LEU A 66 -28.09 -24.37 17.24
N ALA A 67 -26.95 -24.62 17.90
CA ALA A 67 -25.69 -23.98 17.56
C ALA A 67 -25.05 -24.42 16.25
N ARG A 68 -25.73 -25.23 15.44
CA ARG A 68 -25.38 -25.56 14.05
C ARG A 68 -26.19 -24.76 13.01
N TYR A 69 -27.27 -24.13 13.45
CA TYR A 69 -28.20 -23.40 12.59
C TYR A 69 -27.85 -21.91 12.46
N LYS A 70 -28.73 -21.12 11.83
CA LYS A 70 -28.58 -19.67 11.66
C LYS A 70 -28.61 -18.95 13.01
N LEU A 71 -27.85 -17.87 13.16
CA LEU A 71 -27.69 -17.11 14.42
C LEU A 71 -29.02 -16.67 15.04
N TRP A 72 -29.98 -16.22 14.22
CA TRP A 72 -31.29 -15.80 14.72
C TRP A 72 -32.08 -16.96 15.36
N GLN A 73 -31.91 -18.20 14.87
CA GLN A 73 -32.54 -19.40 15.44
C GLN A 73 -31.89 -19.78 16.78
N MET A 74 -30.61 -19.47 16.98
CA MET A 74 -29.95 -19.68 18.27
C MET A 74 -30.41 -18.65 19.32
N ILE A 75 -30.67 -17.41 18.91
CA ILE A 75 -31.07 -16.32 19.81
C ILE A 75 -32.53 -16.48 20.26
N LEU A 76 -33.40 -16.96 19.37
CA LEU A 76 -34.85 -17.00 19.58
C LEU A 76 -35.29 -17.74 20.87
N PRO A 77 -34.77 -18.93 21.24
CA PRO A 77 -35.15 -19.58 22.48
C PRO A 77 -34.82 -18.74 23.73
N LEU A 78 -33.65 -18.09 23.78
CA LEU A 78 -33.28 -17.21 24.90
C LEU A 78 -34.23 -16.02 25.00
N VAL A 79 -34.51 -15.36 23.87
CA VAL A 79 -35.49 -14.26 23.77
C VAL A 79 -36.84 -14.70 24.33
N ILE A 80 -37.35 -15.86 23.90
CA ILE A 80 -38.63 -16.40 24.36
C ILE A 80 -38.61 -16.67 25.88
N SER A 81 -37.52 -17.25 26.40
CA SER A 81 -37.44 -17.55 27.84
C SER A 81 -37.43 -16.30 28.71
N ILE A 82 -36.71 -15.26 28.31
CA ILE A 82 -36.65 -14.00 29.05
C ILE A 82 -38.02 -13.34 29.02
N VAL A 83 -38.63 -13.22 27.83
CA VAL A 83 -39.98 -12.64 27.68
C VAL A 83 -41.02 -13.41 28.51
N PHE A 84 -40.93 -14.74 28.56
CA PHE A 84 -41.83 -15.56 29.38
C PHE A 84 -41.66 -15.27 30.87
N VAL A 85 -40.43 -15.19 31.36
CA VAL A 85 -40.10 -14.89 32.76
C VAL A 85 -40.58 -13.49 33.15
N GLU A 86 -40.42 -12.51 32.26
CA GLU A 86 -40.92 -11.14 32.43
C GLU A 86 -42.45 -11.12 32.62
N ILE A 87 -43.19 -11.77 31.72
CA ILE A 87 -44.66 -11.82 31.76
C ILE A 87 -45.13 -12.57 33.03
N SER A 88 -44.50 -13.71 33.32
CA SER A 88 -44.79 -14.53 34.51
C SER A 88 -44.59 -13.74 35.80
N THR A 89 -43.43 -13.09 35.93
CA THR A 89 -43.09 -12.29 37.13
C THR A 89 -44.01 -11.07 37.26
N ALA A 90 -44.30 -10.38 36.15
CA ALA A 90 -45.22 -9.24 36.15
C ALA A 90 -46.64 -9.63 36.59
N LEU A 91 -47.15 -10.79 36.18
CA LEU A 91 -48.51 -11.21 36.54
C LEU A 91 -48.66 -11.55 38.03
N ILE A 92 -47.56 -11.96 38.67
CA ILE A 92 -47.55 -12.62 39.98
C ILE A 92 -47.02 -11.70 41.07
N LEU A 93 -46.02 -10.88 40.75
CA LEU A 93 -45.40 -9.91 41.66
C LEU A 93 -45.56 -8.49 41.10
N PRO A 94 -46.74 -7.88 41.24
CA PRO A 94 -47.03 -6.56 40.66
C PRO A 94 -46.08 -5.46 41.17
N GLU A 95 -45.57 -5.60 42.39
CA GLU A 95 -44.67 -4.64 43.04
C GLU A 95 -43.30 -4.53 42.36
N VAL A 96 -42.83 -5.61 41.70
CA VAL A 96 -41.54 -5.61 40.99
C VAL A 96 -41.69 -5.40 39.48
N LYS A 97 -42.92 -5.21 38.96
CA LYS A 97 -43.19 -4.98 37.52
C LYS A 97 -42.24 -3.94 36.92
N VAL A 98 -42.12 -2.78 37.57
CA VAL A 98 -41.29 -1.66 37.09
C VAL A 98 -39.79 -1.99 37.12
N VAL A 99 -39.35 -2.83 38.07
CA VAL A 99 -37.95 -3.26 38.23
C VAL A 99 -37.56 -4.28 37.16
N VAL A 100 -38.53 -5.07 36.68
CA VAL A 100 -38.32 -6.19 35.77
C VAL A 100 -38.41 -5.73 34.30
N MET A 101 -39.20 -4.68 33.96
CA MET A 101 -39.27 -4.14 32.58
C MET A 101 -37.93 -3.80 31.89
N PRO A 102 -36.91 -3.22 32.55
CA PRO A 102 -35.61 -2.93 31.92
C PRO A 102 -34.91 -4.18 31.36
N PHE A 103 -35.24 -5.37 31.83
CA PHE A 103 -34.69 -6.63 31.32
C PHE A 103 -35.17 -6.96 29.90
N LEU A 104 -36.26 -6.35 29.42
CA LEU A 104 -36.61 -6.41 27.99
C LEU A 104 -35.53 -5.77 27.09
N ALA A 105 -34.70 -4.87 27.62
CA ALA A 105 -33.53 -4.37 26.88
C ALA A 105 -32.50 -5.48 26.62
N VAL A 106 -32.37 -6.47 27.51
CA VAL A 106 -31.50 -7.65 27.32
C VAL A 106 -31.96 -8.46 26.11
N VAL A 107 -33.26 -8.58 25.90
CA VAL A 107 -33.86 -9.27 24.74
C VAL A 107 -33.45 -8.58 23.44
N VAL A 108 -33.52 -7.25 23.41
CA VAL A 108 -33.09 -6.43 22.25
C VAL A 108 -31.58 -6.55 22.03
N LEU A 109 -30.80 -6.54 23.10
CA LEU A 109 -29.35 -6.70 23.05
C LEU A 109 -28.97 -8.07 22.49
N LEU A 110 -29.60 -9.15 22.96
CA LEU A 110 -29.41 -10.50 22.42
C LEU A 110 -29.76 -10.57 20.93
N ALA A 111 -30.86 -9.93 20.51
CA ALA A 111 -31.23 -9.84 19.10
C ALA A 111 -30.18 -9.14 18.24
N SER A 112 -29.52 -8.10 18.79
CA SER A 112 -28.48 -7.36 18.09
C SER A 112 -27.24 -8.22 17.79
N LEU A 113 -27.00 -9.30 18.55
CA LEU A 113 -25.90 -10.23 18.24
C LEU A 113 -26.08 -10.93 16.89
N GLY A 114 -27.31 -11.04 16.38
CA GLY A 114 -27.66 -11.75 15.15
C GLY A 114 -27.31 -11.03 13.85
N ASN A 115 -26.65 -9.87 13.91
CA ASN A 115 -26.18 -9.05 12.76
C ASN A 115 -27.26 -8.70 11.71
N SER A 116 -28.54 -8.85 12.05
CA SER A 116 -29.67 -8.51 11.20
C SER A 116 -30.39 -7.29 11.77
N ARG A 117 -30.31 -6.18 11.04
CA ARG A 117 -30.95 -4.91 11.42
C ARG A 117 -32.47 -5.07 11.51
N SER A 118 -33.08 -5.75 10.53
CA SER A 118 -34.53 -6.00 10.53
C SER A 118 -34.97 -6.84 11.73
N PHE A 119 -34.24 -7.91 12.06
CA PHE A 119 -34.56 -8.76 13.22
C PHE A 119 -34.49 -7.99 14.55
N THR A 120 -33.45 -7.15 14.71
CA THR A 120 -33.25 -6.35 15.92
C THR A 120 -34.36 -5.31 16.09
N ILE A 121 -34.74 -4.63 15.01
CA ILE A 121 -35.82 -3.62 15.03
C ILE A 121 -37.17 -4.28 15.36
N THR A 122 -37.46 -5.45 14.78
CA THR A 122 -38.70 -6.19 15.08
C THR A 122 -38.76 -6.58 16.56
N ILE A 123 -37.68 -7.10 17.14
CA ILE A 123 -37.63 -7.45 18.56
C ILE A 123 -37.73 -6.21 19.46
N LEU A 124 -37.12 -5.08 19.06
CA LEU A 124 -37.25 -3.81 19.77
C LEU A 124 -38.70 -3.31 19.81
N LEU A 125 -39.41 -3.36 18.67
CA LEU A 125 -40.82 -2.95 18.60
C LEU A 125 -41.70 -3.86 19.47
N ILE A 126 -41.51 -5.18 19.37
CA ILE A 126 -42.26 -6.15 20.18
C ILE A 126 -41.99 -5.92 21.67
N SER A 127 -40.73 -5.73 22.07
CA SER A 127 -40.35 -5.52 23.47
C SER A 127 -40.91 -4.20 24.02
N THR A 128 -40.92 -3.14 23.20
CA THR A 128 -41.51 -1.85 23.57
C THR A 128 -43.03 -1.95 23.75
N ILE A 129 -43.72 -2.62 22.82
CA ILE A 129 -45.18 -2.84 22.92
C ILE A 129 -45.50 -3.70 24.14
N LEU A 130 -44.72 -4.75 24.39
CA LEU A 130 -44.89 -5.62 25.55
C LEU A 130 -44.68 -4.86 26.86
N ALA A 131 -43.65 -4.03 26.96
CA ALA A 131 -43.41 -3.18 28.12
C ALA A 131 -44.60 -2.24 28.39
N MET A 132 -45.10 -1.57 27.34
CA MET A 132 -46.26 -0.68 27.43
C MET A 132 -47.52 -1.44 27.90
N LEU A 133 -47.75 -2.64 27.38
CA LEU A 133 -48.89 -3.48 27.74
C LEU A 133 -48.80 -3.99 29.18
N LEU A 134 -47.61 -4.39 29.64
CA LEU A 134 -47.40 -4.87 31.01
C LEU A 134 -47.54 -3.75 32.06
N ILE A 135 -47.11 -2.53 31.75
CA ILE A 135 -47.30 -1.35 32.61
C ILE A 135 -48.79 -0.97 32.67
N GLY A 136 -49.50 -1.04 31.56
CA GLY A 136 -50.93 -0.68 31.47
C GLY A 136 -51.91 -1.73 32.03
N MET A 137 -51.44 -2.93 32.40
CA MET A 137 -52.29 -4.06 32.83
C MET A 137 -52.60 -4.02 34.35
N PRO A 138 -53.86 -3.80 34.77
CA PRO A 138 -54.26 -3.73 36.17
C PRO A 138 -54.47 -5.10 36.85
N TRP A 139 -54.33 -6.22 36.11
CA TRP A 139 -54.50 -7.55 36.68
C TRP A 139 -53.27 -7.99 37.48
N SER A 140 -53.50 -8.40 38.72
CA SER A 140 -52.56 -9.13 39.56
C SER A 140 -53.28 -10.34 40.14
N LEU A 141 -52.65 -11.51 40.10
CA LEU A 141 -53.24 -12.68 40.76
C LEU A 141 -53.22 -12.46 42.29
N PRO A 142 -54.34 -12.69 43.01
CA PRO A 142 -54.40 -12.54 44.46
C PRO A 142 -53.68 -13.71 45.15
N ILE A 143 -52.35 -13.67 45.13
CA ILE A 143 -51.48 -14.62 45.83
C ILE A 143 -50.98 -13.89 47.08
N SER A 144 -51.02 -14.53 48.25
CA SER A 144 -50.67 -13.87 49.53
C SER A 144 -49.19 -13.46 49.57
N ASN A 145 -48.97 -12.16 49.71
CA ASN A 145 -47.67 -11.49 49.61
C ASN A 145 -46.96 -11.46 50.97
N THR A 146 -46.18 -12.50 51.28
CA THR A 146 -45.02 -12.32 52.16
C THR A 146 -43.85 -13.02 51.51
N MET A 147 -43.16 -12.24 50.71
CA MET A 147 -41.87 -12.55 50.13
C MET A 147 -40.82 -12.50 51.26
N GLY A 148 -40.42 -13.65 51.80
CA GLY A 148 -39.37 -13.74 52.82
C GLY A 148 -37.95 -13.52 52.26
N ASP A 149 -36.97 -13.51 53.15
CA ASP A 149 -35.52 -13.23 52.95
C ASP A 149 -34.83 -13.98 51.77
N LEU A 150 -35.48 -14.97 51.17
CA LEU A 150 -35.01 -15.76 50.03
C LEU A 150 -35.11 -15.03 48.67
N LEU A 151 -35.75 -13.86 48.58
CA LEU A 151 -35.84 -13.08 47.33
C LEU A 151 -34.56 -12.31 47.01
N VAL A 152 -33.83 -11.89 48.04
CA VAL A 152 -32.54 -11.18 47.92
C VAL A 152 -31.49 -12.01 47.18
N PRO A 153 -31.22 -13.29 47.54
CA PRO A 153 -30.24 -14.10 46.80
C PRO A 153 -30.65 -14.36 45.35
N ILE A 154 -31.94 -14.42 45.03
CA ILE A 154 -32.44 -14.58 43.66
C ILE A 154 -32.21 -13.31 42.84
N GLN A 155 -32.46 -12.12 43.41
CA GLN A 155 -32.16 -10.84 42.76
C GLN A 155 -30.65 -10.68 42.48
N ILE A 156 -29.79 -11.16 43.37
CA ILE A 156 -28.33 -11.14 43.16
C ILE A 156 -27.93 -11.99 41.96
N VAL A 157 -28.54 -13.17 41.77
CA VAL A 157 -28.27 -14.02 40.59
C VAL A 157 -28.71 -13.33 39.29
N VAL A 158 -29.86 -12.66 39.31
CA VAL A 158 -30.38 -11.90 38.17
C VAL A 158 -29.49 -10.71 37.81
N VAL A 159 -29.00 -9.97 38.79
CA VAL A 159 -28.01 -8.89 38.60
C VAL A 159 -26.68 -9.45 38.07
N GLY A 160 -26.23 -10.61 38.58
CA GLY A 160 -25.07 -11.32 38.07
C GLY A 160 -25.21 -11.69 36.59
N ALA A 161 -26.38 -12.16 36.17
CA ALA A 161 -26.67 -12.45 34.76
C ALA A 161 -26.63 -11.20 33.88
N LEU A 162 -27.12 -10.04 34.37
CA LEU A 162 -27.00 -8.76 33.67
C LEU A 162 -25.56 -8.33 33.47
N ILE A 163 -24.71 -8.48 34.50
CA ILE A 163 -23.29 -8.14 34.43
C ILE A 163 -22.59 -8.98 33.34
N VAL A 164 -22.93 -10.27 33.23
CA VAL A 164 -22.39 -11.16 32.20
C VAL A 164 -22.84 -10.73 30.79
N VAL A 165 -24.10 -10.34 30.62
CA VAL A 165 -24.60 -9.81 29.33
C VAL A 165 -23.89 -8.50 28.98
N MET A 166 -23.74 -7.59 29.94
CA MET A 166 -23.01 -6.33 29.76
C MET A 166 -21.54 -6.56 29.42
N TRP A 167 -20.88 -7.52 30.07
CA TRP A 167 -19.52 -7.92 29.75
C TRP A 167 -19.39 -8.45 28.33
N GLY A 168 -20.34 -9.28 27.87
CA GLY A 168 -20.38 -9.78 26.49
C GLY A 168 -20.58 -8.69 25.42
N ILE A 169 -21.29 -7.61 25.76
CA ILE A 169 -21.42 -6.44 24.88
C ILE A 169 -20.12 -5.64 24.84
N SER A 170 -19.53 -5.40 26.00
CA SER A 170 -18.24 -4.68 26.12
C SER A 170 -17.14 -5.39 25.33
N ASP A 171 -17.06 -6.72 25.43
CA ASP A 171 -16.10 -7.55 24.70
C ASP A 171 -16.27 -7.44 23.16
N ARG A 172 -17.52 -7.35 22.69
CA ARG A 172 -17.80 -7.11 21.26
C ARG A 172 -17.39 -5.72 20.78
N LEU A 173 -17.67 -4.68 21.56
CA LEU A 173 -17.26 -3.32 21.21
C LEU A 173 -15.73 -3.20 21.18
N MET A 174 -15.04 -3.80 22.16
CA MET A 174 -13.58 -3.79 22.26
C MET A 174 -12.92 -4.59 21.12
N SER A 175 -13.42 -5.79 20.81
CA SER A 175 -12.89 -6.59 19.70
C SER A 175 -13.07 -5.93 18.33
N SER A 176 -14.13 -5.15 18.12
CA SER A 176 -14.30 -4.38 16.89
C SER A 176 -13.26 -3.26 16.75
N GLN A 177 -12.83 -2.65 17.86
CA GLN A 177 -11.84 -1.57 17.83
C GLN A 177 -10.41 -2.10 17.67
N SER A 178 -10.06 -3.21 18.33
CA SER A 178 -8.72 -3.81 18.22
C SER A 178 -8.41 -4.28 16.80
N ILE A 179 -9.41 -4.82 16.09
CA ILE A 179 -9.26 -5.24 14.69
C ILE A 179 -9.09 -4.04 13.77
N ALA A 180 -9.82 -2.94 14.01
CA ALA A 180 -9.67 -1.72 13.23
C ALA A 180 -8.27 -1.12 13.38
N LEU A 181 -7.73 -1.12 14.60
CA LEU A 181 -6.36 -0.68 14.88
C LEU A 181 -5.32 -1.59 14.21
N ALA A 182 -5.47 -2.91 14.32
CA ALA A 182 -4.56 -3.86 13.68
C ALA A 182 -4.55 -3.73 12.13
N MET A 183 -5.72 -3.47 11.52
CA MET A 183 -5.80 -3.22 10.08
C MET A 183 -5.10 -1.91 9.66
N VAL A 184 -5.14 -0.88 10.51
CA VAL A 184 -4.43 0.38 10.26
C VAL A 184 -2.92 0.17 10.38
N GLU A 185 -2.48 -0.51 11.44
CA GLU A 185 -1.07 -0.81 11.68
C GLU A 185 -0.45 -1.66 10.55
N GLN A 186 -1.19 -2.66 10.07
CA GLN A 186 -0.77 -3.45 8.91
C GLN A 186 -0.64 -2.61 7.64
N ARG A 187 -1.59 -1.69 7.38
CA ARG A 187 -1.50 -0.80 6.21
C ARG A 187 -0.32 0.16 6.29
N VAL A 188 0.04 0.62 7.48
CA VAL A 188 1.21 1.49 7.68
C VAL A 188 2.50 0.72 7.38
N THR A 189 2.64 -0.50 7.90
CA THR A 189 3.83 -1.33 7.64
C THR A 189 3.97 -1.73 6.17
N GLU A 190 2.88 -2.07 5.49
CA GLU A 190 2.88 -2.34 4.05
C GLU A 190 3.28 -1.09 3.23
N ALA A 191 2.77 0.08 3.62
CA ALA A 191 3.10 1.35 2.96
C ALA A 191 4.57 1.75 3.18
N ASP A 192 5.11 1.55 4.38
CA ASP A 192 6.52 1.83 4.69
C ASP A 192 7.46 0.91 3.90
N ALA A 193 7.14 -0.38 3.79
CA ALA A 193 7.92 -1.32 2.99
C ALA A 193 7.91 -0.95 1.49
N ALA A 194 6.74 -0.59 0.95
CA ALA A 194 6.62 -0.13 -0.43
C ALA A 194 7.39 1.16 -0.70
N ARG A 195 7.40 2.09 0.26
CA ARG A 195 8.15 3.35 0.17
C ARG A 195 9.66 3.10 0.15
N ILE A 196 10.18 2.24 1.03
CA ILE A 196 11.60 1.88 1.06
C ILE A 196 12.02 1.23 -0.26
N GLN A 197 11.20 0.35 -0.82
CA GLN A 197 11.50 -0.31 -2.09
C GLN A 197 11.50 0.67 -3.28
N ALA A 198 10.54 1.60 -3.30
CA ALA A 198 10.48 2.64 -4.34
C ALA A 198 11.67 3.59 -4.27
N GLU A 199 12.12 3.94 -3.06
CA GLU A 199 13.29 4.79 -2.86
C GLU A 199 14.58 4.09 -3.29
N ALA A 200 14.75 2.80 -2.97
CA ALA A 200 15.87 1.99 -3.44
C ALA A 200 15.91 1.90 -4.98
N ALA A 201 14.78 1.61 -5.62
CA ALA A 201 14.68 1.55 -7.09
C ALA A 201 14.98 2.91 -7.74
N ARG A 202 14.55 4.02 -7.12
CA ARG A 202 14.85 5.36 -7.61
C ARG A 202 16.35 5.65 -7.58
N VAL A 203 17.03 5.31 -6.49
CA VAL A 203 18.48 5.48 -6.37
C VAL A 203 19.22 4.66 -7.44
N GLU A 204 18.78 3.43 -7.70
CA GLU A 204 19.37 2.58 -8.75
C GLU A 204 19.20 3.18 -10.15
N ILE A 205 18.00 3.67 -10.49
CA ILE A 205 17.74 4.33 -11.78
C ILE A 205 18.60 5.60 -11.93
N GLU A 206 18.74 6.40 -10.87
CA GLU A 206 19.58 7.60 -10.88
C GLU A 206 21.06 7.24 -11.11
N GLN A 207 21.56 6.16 -10.50
CA GLN A 207 22.92 5.67 -10.74
C GLN A 207 23.12 5.19 -12.17
N GLN A 208 22.18 4.41 -12.71
CA GLN A 208 22.24 3.92 -14.09
C GLN A 208 22.22 5.09 -15.10
N ALA A 209 21.37 6.09 -14.87
CA ALA A 209 21.30 7.28 -15.71
C ALA A 209 22.61 8.08 -15.69
N LEU A 210 23.25 8.18 -14.52
CA LEU A 210 24.53 8.87 -14.37
C LEU A 210 25.66 8.12 -15.10
N GLU A 211 25.71 6.80 -14.99
CA GLU A 211 26.71 5.98 -15.70
C GLU A 211 26.50 6.02 -17.22
N GLN A 212 25.24 5.93 -17.69
CA GLN A 212 24.94 6.07 -19.11
C GLN A 212 25.40 7.44 -19.65
N ARG A 213 25.19 8.51 -18.88
CA ARG A 213 25.66 9.85 -19.25
C ARG A 213 27.18 9.92 -19.32
N ARG A 214 27.88 9.32 -18.35
CA ARG A 214 29.35 9.23 -18.35
C ARG A 214 29.87 8.48 -19.58
N LEU A 215 29.24 7.37 -19.97
CA LEU A 215 29.61 6.62 -21.16
C LEU A 215 29.41 7.44 -22.44
N LEU A 216 28.31 8.19 -22.54
CA LEU A 216 28.06 9.09 -23.68
C LEU A 216 29.12 10.20 -23.76
N ASP A 217 29.50 10.79 -22.63
CA ASP A 217 30.53 11.82 -22.58
C ASP A 217 31.90 11.27 -23.02
N LEU A 218 32.25 10.03 -22.62
CA LEU A 218 33.47 9.36 -23.07
C LEU A 218 33.47 9.06 -24.57
N VAL A 219 32.32 8.64 -25.12
CA VAL A 219 32.18 8.41 -26.57
C VAL A 219 32.39 9.72 -27.33
N GLN A 220 31.78 10.82 -26.89
CA GLN A 220 31.96 12.13 -27.54
C GLN A 220 33.42 12.61 -27.50
N ALA A 221 34.14 12.37 -26.39
CA ALA A 221 35.55 12.74 -26.29
C ALA A 221 36.47 11.99 -27.27
N LEU A 222 36.05 10.83 -27.79
CA LEU A 222 36.82 10.04 -28.76
C LEU A 222 36.57 10.43 -30.23
N GLU A 223 35.60 11.31 -30.51
CA GLU A 223 35.11 11.53 -31.89
C GLU A 223 35.82 12.65 -32.68
N LEU A 224 36.60 13.53 -32.04
CA LEU A 224 37.32 14.65 -32.68
C LEU A 224 38.71 14.90 -32.03
N PRO A 225 39.70 14.01 -32.20
CA PRO A 225 40.99 14.17 -31.55
C PRO A 225 41.84 15.24 -32.24
N VAL A 226 41.70 16.51 -31.88
CA VAL A 226 42.69 17.54 -32.20
C VAL A 226 43.84 17.43 -31.19
N MET A 227 44.97 16.86 -31.62
CA MET A 227 46.08 16.52 -30.70
C MET A 227 47.33 17.36 -31.02
N PRO A 228 47.77 18.26 -30.12
CA PRO A 228 49.08 18.88 -30.24
C PRO A 228 50.15 17.81 -30.02
N VAL A 229 51.09 17.69 -30.95
CA VAL A 229 52.21 16.71 -30.88
C VAL A 229 53.54 17.38 -30.55
N ASP A 230 53.58 18.71 -30.65
CA ASP A 230 54.69 19.58 -30.30
C ASP A 230 54.14 21.00 -30.02
N ASP A 231 54.97 21.91 -29.51
CA ASP A 231 54.56 23.26 -29.09
C ASP A 231 53.90 24.08 -30.23
N ASP A 232 54.25 23.80 -31.48
CA ASP A 232 53.79 24.54 -32.67
C ASP A 232 53.22 23.64 -33.78
N VAL A 233 52.99 22.35 -33.49
CA VAL A 233 52.49 21.36 -34.44
C VAL A 233 51.23 20.68 -33.93
N LEU A 234 50.16 20.81 -34.71
CA LEU A 234 48.85 20.21 -34.43
C LEU A 234 48.61 19.04 -35.39
N VAL A 235 48.28 17.86 -34.87
CA VAL A 235 47.89 16.70 -35.68
C VAL A 235 46.40 16.45 -35.52
N VAL A 236 45.73 16.26 -36.65
CA VAL A 236 44.29 16.01 -36.73
C VAL A 236 44.07 14.76 -37.58
N PRO A 237 43.98 13.56 -36.97
CA PRO A 237 43.65 12.35 -37.68
C PRO A 237 42.15 12.30 -37.97
N LEU A 238 41.81 12.16 -39.24
CA LEU A 238 40.44 12.03 -39.73
C LEU A 238 40.15 10.53 -39.91
N VAL A 239 39.25 10.00 -39.08
CA VAL A 239 38.89 8.57 -39.06
C VAL A 239 37.40 8.37 -39.30
N GLY A 240 37.07 7.38 -40.15
CA GLY A 240 35.69 6.96 -40.42
C GLY A 240 35.02 7.78 -41.54
N SER A 241 33.69 7.89 -41.50
CA SER A 241 32.95 8.74 -42.44
C SER A 241 32.97 10.19 -41.94
N LEU A 242 33.57 11.08 -42.73
CA LEU A 242 33.53 12.52 -42.50
C LEU A 242 32.28 13.10 -43.17
N ASP A 243 31.39 13.71 -42.41
CA ASP A 243 30.21 14.42 -42.91
C ASP A 243 30.32 15.93 -42.70
N SER A 244 29.43 16.70 -43.33
CA SER A 244 29.43 18.16 -43.26
C SER A 244 29.32 18.71 -41.84
N ARG A 245 28.57 18.05 -40.94
CA ARG A 245 28.38 18.51 -39.56
C ARG A 245 29.67 18.35 -38.76
N ARG A 246 30.31 17.19 -38.87
CA ARG A 246 31.60 16.91 -38.23
C ARG A 246 32.69 17.83 -38.75
N MET A 247 32.71 18.11 -40.05
CA MET A 247 33.69 19.02 -40.64
C MET A 247 33.55 20.47 -40.15
N ILE A 248 32.31 20.94 -39.91
CA ILE A 248 32.08 22.28 -39.33
C ILE A 248 32.60 22.36 -37.89
N ALA A 249 32.28 21.36 -37.05
CA ALA A 249 32.76 21.30 -35.67
C ALA A 249 34.29 21.22 -35.62
N LEU A 250 34.88 20.37 -36.45
CA LEU A 250 36.32 20.20 -36.54
C LEU A 250 37.03 21.49 -36.99
N ARG A 251 36.49 22.20 -37.99
CA ARG A 251 37.05 23.48 -38.43
C ARG A 251 37.08 24.50 -37.29
N GLN A 252 36.03 24.59 -36.49
CA GLN A 252 36.00 25.50 -35.33
C GLN A 252 37.08 25.12 -34.32
N GLU A 253 37.18 23.83 -33.99
CA GLU A 253 38.17 23.33 -33.03
C GLU A 253 39.61 23.55 -33.49
N ILE A 254 39.91 23.31 -34.78
CA ILE A 254 41.24 23.56 -35.36
C ILE A 254 41.59 25.05 -35.31
N LEU A 255 40.68 25.93 -35.73
CA LEU A 255 40.96 27.37 -35.75
C LEU A 255 41.14 27.93 -34.33
N ASP A 256 40.34 27.45 -33.36
CA ASP A 256 40.48 27.79 -31.95
C ASP A 256 41.83 27.31 -31.40
N ALA A 257 42.24 26.07 -31.72
CA ALA A 257 43.53 25.53 -31.31
C ALA A 257 44.70 26.32 -31.92
N VAL A 258 44.64 26.63 -33.23
CA VAL A 258 45.68 27.40 -33.93
C VAL A 258 45.85 28.78 -33.31
N SER A 259 44.76 29.47 -33.02
CA SER A 259 44.80 30.80 -32.42
C SER A 259 45.29 30.77 -30.97
N ARG A 260 44.76 29.88 -30.13
CA ARG A 260 45.08 29.83 -28.70
C ARG A 260 46.47 29.29 -28.40
N GLN A 261 46.92 28.28 -29.15
CA GLN A 261 48.16 27.56 -28.90
C GLN A 261 49.32 28.04 -29.79
N ARG A 262 49.11 29.05 -30.65
CA ARG A 262 50.12 29.61 -31.59
C ARG A 262 50.74 28.53 -32.49
N ILE A 263 49.90 27.62 -32.96
CA ILE A 263 50.30 26.55 -33.88
C ILE A 263 50.83 27.18 -35.18
N ARG A 264 51.99 26.73 -35.65
CA ARG A 264 52.58 27.14 -36.93
C ARG A 264 52.32 26.13 -38.04
N MET A 265 52.05 24.87 -37.68
CA MET A 265 51.79 23.80 -38.63
C MET A 265 50.63 22.90 -38.18
N VAL A 266 49.65 22.73 -39.06
CA VAL A 266 48.52 21.79 -38.89
C VAL A 266 48.72 20.63 -39.86
N ILE A 267 48.67 19.41 -39.36
CA ILE A 267 48.76 18.18 -40.14
C ILE A 267 47.39 17.50 -40.15
N LEU A 268 46.76 17.47 -41.31
CA LEU A 268 45.51 16.74 -41.54
C LEU A 268 45.85 15.34 -42.06
N ASP A 269 45.55 14.30 -41.29
CA ASP A 269 45.80 12.90 -41.69
C ASP A 269 44.52 12.23 -42.17
N LEU A 270 44.44 11.92 -43.46
CA LEU A 270 43.30 11.26 -44.10
C LEU A 270 43.48 9.76 -44.27
N THR A 271 44.48 9.15 -43.61
CA THR A 271 44.74 7.70 -43.73
C THR A 271 43.50 6.84 -43.45
N GLY A 272 42.65 7.29 -42.52
CA GLY A 272 41.39 6.65 -42.11
C GLY A 272 40.15 7.00 -42.96
N ILE A 273 40.29 7.80 -44.03
CA ILE A 273 39.19 8.22 -44.90
C ILE A 273 39.27 7.50 -46.25
N THR A 274 38.18 6.84 -46.64
CA THR A 274 38.12 6.06 -47.89
C THR A 274 37.52 6.85 -49.06
N LEU A 275 36.51 7.67 -48.79
CA LEU A 275 35.84 8.54 -49.75
C LEU A 275 35.45 9.85 -49.07
N ILE A 276 35.44 10.94 -49.84
CA ILE A 276 34.87 12.23 -49.45
C ILE A 276 33.93 12.72 -50.54
N ASP A 277 32.87 13.41 -50.14
CA ASP A 277 32.01 14.14 -51.08
C ASP A 277 32.59 15.53 -51.39
N THR A 278 31.97 16.23 -52.34
CA THR A 278 32.40 17.57 -52.76
C THR A 278 32.19 18.63 -51.68
N ALA A 279 31.22 18.45 -50.78
CA ALA A 279 30.92 19.41 -49.71
C ALA A 279 32.01 19.39 -48.62
N VAL A 280 32.41 18.19 -48.20
CA VAL A 280 33.51 17.94 -47.25
C VAL A 280 34.84 18.37 -47.86
N ALA A 281 35.09 18.04 -49.12
CA ALA A 281 36.28 18.46 -49.84
C ALA A 281 36.42 20.00 -49.88
N LYS A 282 35.32 20.72 -50.16
CA LYS A 282 35.29 22.19 -50.12
C LYS A 282 35.54 22.72 -48.71
N ALA A 283 34.90 22.14 -47.70
CA ALA A 283 35.08 22.55 -46.31
C ALA A 283 36.52 22.33 -45.80
N LEU A 284 37.22 21.28 -46.26
CA LEU A 284 38.65 21.08 -46.00
C LEU A 284 39.50 22.20 -46.60
N MET A 285 39.22 22.61 -47.83
CA MET A 285 39.93 23.71 -48.50
C MET A 285 39.68 25.05 -47.80
N GLU A 286 38.43 25.35 -47.44
CA GLU A 286 38.07 26.54 -46.66
C GLU A 286 38.77 26.53 -45.29
N THR A 287 38.91 25.37 -44.66
CA THR A 287 39.64 25.20 -43.40
C THR A 287 41.13 25.50 -43.58
N ALA A 288 41.78 24.94 -44.61
CA ALA A 288 43.20 25.19 -44.89
C ALA A 288 43.47 26.68 -45.22
N GLN A 289 42.58 27.31 -45.98
CA GLN A 289 42.66 28.74 -46.26
C GLN A 289 42.54 29.58 -44.98
N ALA A 290 41.60 29.25 -44.10
CA ALA A 290 41.44 29.92 -42.81
C ALA A 290 42.67 29.74 -41.90
N ILE A 291 43.25 28.54 -41.84
CA ILE A 291 44.50 28.27 -41.11
C ILE A 291 45.65 29.15 -41.65
N ARG A 292 45.76 29.27 -42.97
CA ARG A 292 46.76 30.14 -43.62
C ARG A 292 46.55 31.62 -43.29
N LEU A 293 45.30 32.08 -43.24
CA LEU A 293 44.99 33.46 -42.83
C LEU A 293 45.36 33.73 -41.37
N LEU A 294 45.36 32.70 -40.51
CA LEU A 294 45.87 32.77 -39.13
C LEU A 294 47.41 32.66 -39.04
N GLY A 295 48.12 32.54 -40.16
CA GLY A 295 49.58 32.50 -40.22
C GLY A 295 50.20 31.11 -40.02
N ALA A 296 49.39 30.05 -40.08
CA ALA A 296 49.85 28.66 -39.96
C ALA A 296 49.83 27.94 -41.31
N GLN A 297 50.66 26.92 -41.47
CA GLN A 297 50.69 26.10 -42.69
C GLN A 297 49.89 24.81 -42.50
N THR A 298 49.27 24.32 -43.58
CA THR A 298 48.55 23.05 -43.57
C THR A 298 49.31 22.00 -44.38
N LEU A 299 49.71 20.91 -43.73
CA LEU A 299 50.15 19.67 -44.38
C LEU A 299 48.99 18.70 -44.45
N ILE A 300 48.88 17.97 -45.55
CA ILE A 300 47.83 16.97 -45.75
C ILE A 300 48.48 15.62 -46.08
N SER A 301 48.16 14.59 -45.31
CA SER A 301 48.78 13.26 -45.40
C SER A 301 47.74 12.16 -45.58
N GLY A 302 48.15 11.00 -46.07
CA GLY A 302 47.25 9.84 -46.19
C GLY A 302 46.20 9.96 -47.30
N ILE A 303 46.42 10.83 -48.30
CA ILE A 303 45.48 11.01 -49.43
C ILE A 303 45.44 9.75 -50.30
N ARG A 304 44.24 9.16 -50.45
CA ARG A 304 43.96 8.08 -51.39
C ARG A 304 43.66 8.61 -52.79
N SER A 305 43.78 7.76 -53.81
CA SER A 305 43.49 8.12 -55.21
C SER A 305 42.07 8.67 -55.42
N SER A 306 41.06 8.08 -54.77
CA SER A 306 39.66 8.54 -54.81
C SER A 306 39.51 9.96 -54.25
N VAL A 307 40.14 10.23 -53.11
CA VAL A 307 40.13 11.54 -52.43
C VAL A 307 40.87 12.59 -53.26
N ALA A 308 42.02 12.22 -53.83
CA ALA A 308 42.80 13.09 -54.71
C ALA A 308 42.00 13.52 -55.95
N GLN A 309 41.24 12.61 -56.56
CA GLN A 309 40.38 12.93 -57.71
C GLN A 309 39.30 13.96 -57.35
N THR A 310 38.61 13.77 -56.22
CA THR A 310 37.60 14.72 -55.73
C THR A 310 38.22 16.09 -55.46
N LEU A 311 39.36 16.16 -54.75
CA LEU A 311 40.05 17.42 -54.49
C LEU A 311 40.53 18.09 -55.78
N ALA A 312 41.07 17.34 -56.73
CA ALA A 312 41.53 17.86 -58.02
C ALA A 312 40.38 18.38 -58.90
N SER A 313 39.17 17.82 -58.77
CA SER A 313 37.97 18.32 -59.46
C SER A 313 37.50 19.68 -58.95
N LEU A 314 37.94 20.09 -57.75
CA LEU A 314 37.64 21.39 -57.17
C LEU A 314 38.76 22.36 -57.57
N ASN A 315 38.49 23.21 -58.56
CA ASN A 315 39.47 24.09 -59.21
C ASN A 315 39.93 25.29 -58.34
N THR A 316 39.90 25.18 -57.00
CA THR A 316 40.09 26.31 -56.07
C THR A 316 40.82 25.88 -54.80
N GLY A 317 41.95 26.50 -54.44
CA GLY A 317 42.55 26.37 -53.10
C GLY A 317 43.42 25.13 -52.85
N ILE A 318 43.79 24.37 -53.89
CA ILE A 318 44.69 23.20 -53.78
C ILE A 318 46.09 23.64 -53.31
N ASP A 319 46.54 24.83 -53.71
CA ASP A 319 47.87 25.36 -53.35
C ASP A 319 48.06 25.57 -51.83
N ASP A 320 46.96 25.73 -51.09
CA ASP A 320 46.97 25.90 -49.62
C ASP A 320 47.11 24.57 -48.86
N LEU A 321 46.94 23.45 -49.56
CA LEU A 321 47.14 22.11 -49.05
C LEU A 321 48.48 21.56 -49.55
N ARG A 322 49.43 21.35 -48.64
CA ARG A 322 50.73 20.76 -49.01
C ARG A 322 50.71 19.24 -48.82
N PRO A 323 50.57 18.44 -49.89
CA PRO A 323 50.50 17.00 -49.76
C PRO A 323 51.84 16.39 -49.34
N VAL A 324 51.78 15.41 -48.45
CA VAL A 324 52.88 14.57 -48.00
C VAL A 324 52.44 13.11 -47.99
N GLN A 325 53.39 12.19 -48.13
CA GLN A 325 53.08 10.77 -48.37
C GLN A 325 52.32 10.11 -47.21
N ASN A 326 52.68 10.41 -45.97
CA ASN A 326 52.07 9.86 -44.76
C ASN A 326 52.35 10.78 -43.57
N LEU A 327 51.73 10.47 -42.42
CA LEU A 327 51.89 11.25 -41.19
C LEU A 327 53.36 11.33 -40.72
N GLY A 328 54.14 10.26 -40.89
CA GLY A 328 55.58 10.25 -40.55
C GLY A 328 56.36 11.31 -41.34
N ALA A 329 56.17 11.35 -42.66
CA ALA A 329 56.78 12.36 -43.53
C ALA A 329 56.30 13.78 -43.20
N ALA A 330 55.05 13.94 -42.75
CA ALA A 330 54.52 15.22 -42.30
C ALA A 330 55.26 15.72 -41.04
N LEU A 331 55.45 14.84 -40.06
CA LEU A 331 56.16 15.15 -38.81
C LEU A 331 57.65 15.44 -39.05
N ASP A 332 58.31 14.68 -39.93
CA ASP A 332 59.71 14.92 -40.29
C ASP A 332 59.86 16.29 -40.97
N ARG A 333 58.92 16.67 -41.84
CA ARG A 333 58.89 17.99 -42.46
C ARG A 333 58.66 19.10 -41.45
N ALA A 334 57.73 18.92 -40.52
CA ALA A 334 57.46 19.87 -39.44
C ALA A 334 58.73 20.15 -38.62
N ARG A 335 59.43 19.09 -38.22
CA ARG A 335 60.72 19.18 -37.52
C ARG A 335 61.78 19.90 -38.34
N ALA A 336 61.90 19.59 -39.63
CA ALA A 336 62.88 20.21 -40.51
C ALA A 336 62.61 21.69 -40.81
N GLU A 337 61.36 22.16 -40.76
CA GLU A 337 61.01 23.59 -40.87
C GLU A 337 61.27 24.33 -39.55
N ARG A 338 61.08 23.67 -38.40
CA ARG A 338 61.43 24.23 -37.09
C ARG A 338 62.93 24.48 -36.94
N LEU A 339 63.78 23.57 -37.43
CA LEU A 339 65.25 23.71 -37.36
C LEU A 339 65.82 24.80 -38.27
N ARG A 340 65.02 25.35 -39.20
CA ARG A 340 65.44 26.40 -40.14
C ARG A 340 65.09 27.82 -39.69
N ASN A 341 64.24 27.95 -38.67
CA ASN A 341 63.78 29.21 -38.09
C ASN A 341 64.34 29.39 -36.67
#